data_AF-A0A8T3XCQ1-F1
#
_entry.id   AF-A0A8T3XCQ1-F1
#
_cell.length_a   1.000
_cell.length_b   1.000
_cell.length_c   1.000
_cell.angle_alpha   90.00
_cell.angle_beta   90.00
_cell.angle_gamma   90.00
#
_symmetry.space_group_name_H-M   'P 1'
#
loop_
_entity.id
_entity.type
_entity.pdbx_description
1 polymer ?
#
loop_
_entity_poly.entity_id
_entity_poly.type
_entity_poly.pdbx_seq_one_letter_code
_entity_poly.pdbx_strand_id
1 'polypeptide(L)'
;MQIYLAKRHFVNNEGNLRLLEDSVKKFETFRNLNDSMKFPVELSLLVSADVGKKDPESDIDKLSYDQCERAKRAISSIRSLGFEVWHDPTAATAGQKFVYQIYNKPLPSDASEPVRGLCCFDQWPLEKEEQLDAVIALGEKLLRDKKLYACGSRNVPVKLGIYQNNSDMRIIHELVQLLATRNDSFRAEKPEWANPSRSYAHFGELTSGFYLFNPAHPLYPIQRKEVLLKRREVFEKPGFSIDYFSAIHAGLHNAVASGYVYAQENTFPATVTEEVENKKFKDFNIKIHTSLVGKTSVRPALESILNDRGELGRLNMFFDPSLVEQTVELMREGLKS
;
A
#
# COMPACT_ATOMS: atom_id res chain seq x y z
N MET A 1 8.40 22.57 -0.92
CA MET A 1 7.86 21.29 -1.43
C MET A 1 6.51 21.07 -0.77
N GLN A 2 5.51 20.60 -1.51
CA GLN A 2 4.21 20.24 -0.94
C GLN A 2 3.98 18.73 -1.11
N ILE A 3 3.57 18.05 -0.04
CA ILE A 3 3.23 16.63 -0.03
C ILE A 3 1.74 16.52 0.28
N TYR A 4 0.96 15.90 -0.61
CA TYR A 4 -0.43 15.53 -0.38
C TYR A 4 -0.52 14.05 -0.03
N LEU A 5 -0.59 13.73 1.26
CA LEU A 5 -0.66 12.36 1.74
C LEU A 5 -2.11 11.99 2.05
N ALA A 6 -2.60 10.88 1.52
CA ALA A 6 -3.91 10.36 1.88
C ALA A 6 -3.78 9.07 2.71
N LYS A 7 -4.53 8.98 3.81
CA LYS A 7 -4.72 7.72 4.54
C LYS A 7 -5.90 6.95 3.96
N ARG A 8 -5.71 5.69 3.56
CA ARG A 8 -6.83 4.82 3.13
C ARG A 8 -7.33 3.96 4.28
N HIS A 9 -8.65 3.95 4.47
CA HIS A 9 -9.32 3.14 5.49
C HIS A 9 -10.51 2.38 4.92
N PHE A 10 -10.81 1.21 5.48
CA PHE A 10 -11.99 0.42 5.12
C PHE A 10 -12.74 -0.01 6.38
N VAL A 11 -13.98 0.45 6.51
CA VAL A 11 -14.84 0.19 7.66
C VAL A 11 -15.86 -0.88 7.28
N ASN A 12 -15.62 -2.10 7.74
CA ASN A 12 -16.46 -3.26 7.46
C ASN A 12 -16.70 -4.14 8.70
N ASN A 13 -16.32 -3.66 9.88
CA ASN A 13 -16.61 -4.30 11.16
C ASN A 13 -16.42 -3.28 12.30
N GLU A 14 -16.81 -3.67 13.51
CA GLU A 14 -16.70 -2.85 14.72
C GLU A 14 -15.25 -2.45 15.04
N GLY A 15 -14.28 -3.34 14.85
CA GLY A 15 -12.87 -3.04 15.11
C GLY A 15 -12.34 -1.92 14.20
N ASN A 16 -12.61 -2.01 12.90
CA ASN A 16 -12.24 -0.98 11.93
C ASN A 16 -13.00 0.33 12.15
N LEU A 17 -14.24 0.28 12.65
CA LEU A 17 -14.98 1.48 13.06
C LEU A 17 -14.32 2.17 14.26
N ARG A 18 -13.95 1.41 15.31
CA ARG A 18 -13.27 1.97 16.48
C ARG A 18 -11.94 2.62 16.12
N LEU A 19 -11.17 2.01 15.21
CA LEU A 19 -9.96 2.63 14.68
C LEU A 19 -10.22 4.01 14.04
N LEU A 20 -11.34 4.16 13.32
CA LEU A 20 -11.75 5.44 12.75
C LEU A 20 -12.15 6.44 13.84
N GLU A 21 -12.93 6.01 14.83
CA GLU A 21 -13.35 6.86 15.96
C GLU A 21 -12.17 7.35 16.79
N ASP A 22 -11.24 6.46 17.14
CA ASP A 22 -10.04 6.77 17.91
C ASP A 22 -9.09 7.72 17.15
N SER A 23 -9.17 7.74 15.82
CA SER A 23 -8.32 8.60 15.01
C SER A 23 -8.65 10.08 15.07
N VAL A 24 -9.84 10.49 15.50
CA VAL A 24 -10.20 11.91 15.59
C VAL A 24 -9.14 12.68 16.40
N LYS A 25 -8.73 12.14 17.55
CA LYS A 25 -7.66 12.70 18.39
C LYS A 25 -6.28 12.65 17.73
N LYS A 26 -6.02 11.62 16.93
CA LYS A 26 -4.76 11.48 16.17
C LYS A 26 -4.66 12.56 15.09
N PHE A 27 -5.77 12.88 14.41
CA PHE A 27 -5.85 13.98 13.44
C PHE A 27 -5.70 15.36 14.11
N GLU A 28 -6.27 15.56 15.30
CA GLU A 28 -6.01 16.78 16.10
C GLU A 28 -4.52 16.94 16.42
N THR A 29 -3.88 15.86 16.87
CA THR A 29 -2.45 15.84 17.19
C THR A 29 -1.60 16.13 15.95
N PHE A 30 -1.91 15.47 14.82
CA PHE A 30 -1.25 15.74 13.54
C PHE A 30 -1.36 17.21 13.14
N ARG A 31 -2.55 17.83 13.22
CA ARG A 31 -2.75 19.24 12.83
C ARG A 31 -1.84 20.16 13.63
N ASN A 32 -1.86 20.01 14.96
CA ASN A 32 -1.06 20.85 15.85
C ASN A 32 0.44 20.73 15.57
N LEU A 33 0.92 19.51 15.27
CA LEU A 33 2.30 19.28 14.86
C LEU A 33 2.60 19.93 13.51
N ASN A 34 1.76 19.65 12.50
CA ASN A 34 1.96 20.09 11.12
C ASN A 34 1.96 21.62 10.98
N ASP A 35 1.16 22.34 11.78
CA ASP A 35 1.11 23.80 11.79
C ASP A 35 2.43 24.44 12.29
N SER A 36 3.23 23.68 13.05
CA SER A 36 4.55 24.12 13.54
C SER A 36 5.70 23.80 12.57
N MET A 37 5.44 23.02 11.52
CA MET A 37 6.48 22.56 10.60
C MET A 37 6.79 23.58 9.51
N LYS A 38 8.06 23.63 9.11
CA LYS A 38 8.52 24.46 7.97
C LYS A 38 7.89 24.03 6.63
N PHE A 39 7.63 22.73 6.46
CA PHE A 39 7.06 22.15 5.25
C PHE A 39 5.87 21.27 5.62
N PRO A 40 4.65 21.85 5.67
CA PRO A 40 3.48 21.10 6.08
C PRO A 40 3.13 20.00 5.06
N VAL A 41 2.76 18.84 5.58
CA VAL A 41 2.14 17.75 4.82
C VAL A 41 0.63 18.00 4.81
N GLU A 42 0.03 18.05 3.62
CA GLU A 42 -1.42 18.10 3.50
C GLU A 42 -1.96 16.68 3.61
N LEU A 43 -2.66 16.41 4.71
CA LEU A 43 -3.24 15.10 4.98
C LEU A 43 -4.70 15.04 4.57
N SER A 44 -5.10 13.96 3.91
CA SER A 44 -6.50 13.63 3.64
C SER A 44 -6.82 12.20 4.07
N LEU A 45 -8.12 11.89 4.09
CA LEU A 45 -8.63 10.57 4.43
C LEU A 45 -9.52 10.02 3.31
N LEU A 46 -9.27 8.78 2.90
CA LEU A 46 -10.06 8.04 1.93
C LEU A 46 -10.76 6.88 2.64
N VAL A 47 -12.02 7.09 3.03
CA VAL A 47 -12.82 6.10 3.73
C VAL A 47 -13.75 5.40 2.76
N SER A 48 -13.87 4.08 2.90
CA SER A 48 -15.05 3.39 2.40
C SER A 48 -15.68 2.58 3.50
N ALA A 49 -17.00 2.50 3.45
CA ALA A 49 -17.79 1.69 4.35
C ALA A 49 -18.61 0.69 3.53
N ASP A 50 -18.73 -0.54 4.03
CA ASP A 50 -19.70 -1.50 3.50
C ASP A 50 -21.01 -1.33 4.27
N VAL A 51 -21.86 -0.43 3.76
CA VAL A 51 -23.17 -0.13 4.36
C VAL A 51 -24.28 -0.84 3.60
N GLY A 52 -25.11 -1.64 4.30
CA GLY A 52 -26.30 -2.25 3.69
C GLY A 52 -26.75 -3.57 4.30
N LYS A 53 -27.78 -4.19 3.70
CA LYS A 53 -28.26 -5.54 4.06
C LYS A 53 -27.23 -6.59 3.67
N LYS A 54 -26.90 -7.50 4.60
CA LYS A 54 -25.98 -8.64 4.42
C LYS A 54 -26.22 -9.28 3.06
N ASP A 55 -25.15 -9.36 2.26
CA ASP A 55 -25.20 -10.12 1.02
C ASP A 55 -25.24 -11.60 1.42
N PRO A 56 -26.26 -12.39 0.99
CA PRO A 56 -26.35 -13.81 1.33
C PRO A 56 -25.13 -14.63 0.93
N GLU A 57 -24.34 -14.14 -0.04
CA GLU A 57 -23.14 -14.81 -0.56
C GLU A 57 -21.83 -14.25 0.02
N SER A 58 -21.90 -13.24 0.89
CA SER A 58 -20.72 -12.59 1.48
C SER A 58 -20.55 -12.94 2.96
N ASP A 59 -19.39 -13.47 3.31
CA ASP A 59 -18.94 -13.66 4.70
C ASP A 59 -18.56 -12.33 5.39
N ILE A 60 -18.69 -11.18 4.73
CA ILE A 60 -18.41 -9.87 5.33
C ILE A 60 -19.68 -9.36 6.02
N ASP A 61 -19.64 -9.30 7.35
CA ASP A 61 -20.68 -8.65 8.13
C ASP A 61 -20.75 -7.15 7.76
N LYS A 62 -21.85 -6.74 7.15
CA LYS A 62 -22.10 -5.34 6.83
C LYS A 62 -22.39 -4.54 8.09
N LEU A 63 -22.05 -3.25 8.07
CA LEU A 63 -22.27 -2.38 9.22
C LEU A 63 -23.76 -2.26 9.56
N SER A 64 -24.08 -2.32 10.85
CA SER A 64 -25.41 -1.98 11.36
C SER A 64 -25.71 -0.49 11.13
N TYR A 65 -26.99 -0.11 11.18
CA TYR A 65 -27.38 1.30 11.07
C TYR A 65 -26.67 2.19 12.10
N ASP A 66 -26.57 1.75 13.36
CA ASP A 66 -25.84 2.48 14.40
C ASP A 66 -24.34 2.64 14.06
N GLN A 67 -23.70 1.58 13.56
CA GLN A 67 -22.30 1.63 13.12
C GLN A 67 -22.11 2.60 11.95
N CYS A 68 -23.08 2.70 11.04
CA CYS A 68 -23.06 3.68 9.95
C CYS A 68 -23.12 5.12 10.50
N GLU A 69 -24.02 5.40 11.44
CA GLU A 69 -24.15 6.72 12.05
C GLU A 69 -22.91 7.12 12.86
N ARG A 70 -22.30 6.16 13.57
CA ARG A 70 -21.00 6.33 14.23
C ARG A 70 -19.88 6.68 13.25
N ALA A 71 -19.78 5.96 12.12
CA ALA A 71 -18.80 6.25 11.08
C ALA A 71 -18.98 7.68 10.51
N LYS A 72 -20.23 8.09 10.24
CA LYS A 72 -20.54 9.46 9.78
C LYS A 72 -20.13 10.51 10.79
N ARG A 73 -20.39 10.28 12.09
CA ARG A 73 -19.96 11.19 13.17
C ARG A 73 -18.44 11.34 13.19
N ALA A 74 -17.69 10.24 13.16
CA ALA A 74 -16.23 10.28 13.13
C ALA A 74 -15.69 11.04 11.89
N ILE A 75 -16.25 10.78 10.70
CA ILE A 75 -15.93 11.52 9.47
C ILE A 75 -16.21 13.02 9.62
N SER A 76 -17.37 13.38 10.19
CA SER A 76 -17.74 14.78 10.42
C SER A 76 -16.77 15.47 11.38
N SER A 77 -16.37 14.79 12.45
CA SER A 77 -15.37 15.31 13.40
C SER A 77 -14.03 15.56 12.70
N ILE A 78 -13.54 14.61 11.90
CA ILE A 78 -12.28 14.79 11.13
C ILE A 78 -12.39 15.96 10.15
N ARG A 79 -13.52 16.12 9.44
CA ARG A 79 -13.75 17.27 8.55
C ARG A 79 -13.76 18.60 9.31
N SER A 80 -14.36 18.64 10.50
CA SER A 80 -14.41 19.85 11.32
C SER A 80 -13.02 20.33 11.79
N LEU A 81 -12.02 19.44 11.77
CA LEU A 81 -10.64 19.78 12.02
C LEU A 81 -9.92 20.41 10.81
N GLY A 82 -10.58 20.49 9.65
CA GLY A 82 -10.03 21.07 8.42
C GLY A 82 -9.46 20.06 7.43
N PHE A 83 -9.58 18.75 7.69
CA PHE A 83 -9.07 17.72 6.78
C PHE A 83 -10.06 17.38 5.67
N GLU A 84 -9.53 17.19 4.46
CA GLU A 84 -10.29 16.63 3.36
C GLU A 84 -10.59 15.15 3.62
N VAL A 85 -11.87 14.77 3.56
CA VAL A 85 -12.29 13.37 3.67
C VAL A 85 -13.12 12.98 2.45
N TRP A 86 -12.55 12.11 1.61
CA TRP A 86 -13.29 11.40 0.58
C TRP A 86 -13.96 10.18 1.21
N HIS A 87 -15.26 10.04 0.98
CA HIS A 87 -16.06 8.96 1.55
C HIS A 87 -16.93 8.31 0.48
N ASP A 88 -16.73 7.02 0.27
CA ASP A 88 -17.56 6.20 -0.61
C ASP A 88 -18.40 5.20 0.22
N PRO A 89 -19.73 5.39 0.29
CA PRO A 89 -20.63 4.50 1.01
C PRO A 89 -20.86 3.15 0.29
N THR A 90 -20.43 3.01 -0.96
CA THR A 90 -20.58 1.79 -1.76
C THR A 90 -19.31 0.92 -1.79
N ALA A 91 -18.48 1.02 -0.73
CA ALA A 91 -17.31 0.18 -0.53
C ALA A 91 -16.21 0.27 -1.62
N ALA A 92 -15.73 1.47 -1.96
CA ALA A 92 -14.60 1.58 -2.89
C ALA A 92 -13.37 0.78 -2.45
N THR A 93 -12.78 0.09 -3.42
CA THR A 93 -11.65 -0.80 -3.23
C THR A 93 -10.36 -0.03 -2.91
N ALA A 94 -9.38 -0.74 -2.34
CA ALA A 94 -8.04 -0.16 -2.11
C ALA A 94 -7.40 0.35 -3.42
N GLY A 95 -7.63 -0.35 -4.53
CA GLY A 95 -7.19 0.06 -5.87
C GLY A 95 -7.89 1.32 -6.36
N GLN A 96 -9.21 1.44 -6.20
CA GLN A 96 -9.95 2.66 -6.56
C GLN A 96 -9.46 3.89 -5.78
N LYS A 97 -9.20 3.74 -4.48
CA LYS A 97 -8.61 4.81 -3.65
C LYS A 97 -7.22 5.21 -4.14
N PHE A 98 -6.40 4.24 -4.51
CA PHE A 98 -5.08 4.49 -5.10
C PHE A 98 -5.22 5.27 -6.40
N VAL A 99 -6.06 4.82 -7.34
CA VAL A 99 -6.28 5.51 -8.61
C VAL A 99 -6.78 6.93 -8.39
N TYR A 100 -7.72 7.12 -7.47
CA TYR A 100 -8.23 8.43 -7.10
C TYR A 100 -7.10 9.37 -6.65
N GLN A 101 -6.39 8.99 -5.59
CA GLN A 101 -5.35 9.85 -5.00
C GLN A 101 -4.18 10.07 -5.95
N ILE A 102 -3.65 9.00 -6.52
CA ILE A 102 -2.41 9.07 -7.29
C ILE A 102 -2.66 9.62 -8.68
N TYR A 103 -3.71 9.22 -9.40
CA TYR A 103 -3.85 9.51 -10.84
C TYR A 103 -5.03 10.42 -11.23
N ASN A 104 -6.10 10.51 -10.42
CA ASN A 104 -7.31 11.26 -10.79
C ASN A 104 -7.52 12.56 -10.02
N LYS A 105 -6.96 12.71 -8.82
CA LYS A 105 -7.11 13.94 -8.03
C LYS A 105 -6.61 15.13 -8.86
N PRO A 106 -7.43 16.18 -9.09
CA PRO A 106 -6.99 17.37 -9.81
C PRO A 106 -5.79 18.02 -9.11
N LEU A 107 -4.85 18.57 -9.89
CA LEU A 107 -3.79 19.40 -9.34
C LEU A 107 -4.30 20.86 -9.27
N PRO A 108 -4.02 21.59 -8.18
CA PRO A 108 -4.18 23.04 -8.16
C PRO A 108 -3.40 23.67 -9.31
N SER A 109 -3.98 24.68 -9.97
CA SER A 109 -3.39 25.33 -11.16
C SER A 109 -2.09 26.09 -10.87
N ASP A 110 -1.82 26.37 -9.60
CA ASP A 110 -0.70 27.15 -9.06
C ASP A 110 0.37 26.29 -8.35
N ALA A 111 0.06 25.04 -8.04
CA ALA A 111 1.02 24.12 -7.44
C ALA A 111 1.92 23.53 -8.53
N SER A 112 3.22 23.86 -8.49
CA SER A 112 4.24 23.13 -9.24
C SER A 112 4.24 21.66 -8.78
N GLU A 113 3.50 20.81 -9.48
CA GLU A 113 3.44 19.34 -9.40
C GLU A 113 3.79 18.75 -8.03
N PRO A 114 2.86 18.80 -7.06
CA PRO A 114 3.14 18.38 -5.71
C PRO A 114 3.30 16.86 -5.60
N VAL A 115 4.07 16.42 -4.60
CA VAL A 115 4.27 14.99 -4.32
C VAL A 115 2.95 14.41 -3.81
N ARG A 116 2.52 13.27 -4.37
CA ARG A 116 1.30 12.57 -3.97
C ARG A 116 1.64 11.36 -3.13
N GLY A 117 1.07 11.26 -1.95
CA GLY A 117 1.24 10.14 -1.05
C GLY A 117 -0.03 9.34 -0.85
N LEU A 118 0.13 8.06 -0.59
CA LEU A 118 -0.92 7.19 -0.08
C LEU A 118 -0.33 6.26 0.99
N CYS A 119 -1.01 6.15 2.13
CA CYS A 119 -0.63 5.17 3.14
C CYS A 119 -1.84 4.46 3.79
N CYS A 120 -1.63 3.25 4.29
CA CYS A 120 -2.62 2.55 5.10
C CYS A 120 -2.88 3.31 6.42
N PHE A 121 -4.14 3.44 6.78
CA PHE A 121 -4.55 4.29 7.91
C PHE A 121 -4.01 3.83 9.28
N ASP A 122 -4.06 2.53 9.52
CA ASP A 122 -3.75 1.84 10.76
C ASP A 122 -2.25 1.53 10.93
N GLN A 123 -1.51 1.43 9.82
CA GLN A 123 -0.10 1.03 9.86
C GLN A 123 0.89 2.19 10.00
N TRP A 124 0.51 3.41 9.63
CA TRP A 124 1.47 4.51 9.42
C TRP A 124 1.15 5.70 10.36
N PRO A 125 1.73 5.72 11.57
CA PRO A 125 1.53 6.80 12.52
C PRO A 125 2.14 8.12 12.01
N LEU A 126 1.50 9.23 12.36
CA LEU A 126 1.92 10.60 12.01
C LEU A 126 1.69 11.57 13.19
N GLU A 127 1.66 11.05 14.41
CA GLU A 127 1.36 11.79 15.64
C GLU A 127 2.62 12.30 16.35
N LYS A 128 3.81 12.15 15.75
CA LYS A 128 5.08 12.65 16.29
C LYS A 128 5.92 13.32 15.21
N GLU A 129 6.79 14.25 15.64
CA GLU A 129 7.66 15.03 14.75
C GLU A 129 8.59 14.11 13.94
N GLU A 130 9.23 13.12 14.58
CA GLU A 130 10.16 12.21 13.90
C GLU A 130 9.47 11.38 12.79
N GLN A 131 8.16 11.14 12.92
CA GLN A 131 7.38 10.42 11.93
C GLN A 131 7.14 11.26 10.68
N LEU A 132 6.81 12.55 10.89
CA LEU A 132 6.62 13.51 9.80
C LEU A 132 7.93 13.84 9.11
N ASP A 133 9.01 14.01 9.86
CA ASP A 133 10.35 14.26 9.32
C ASP A 133 10.80 13.12 8.39
N ALA A 134 10.54 11.86 8.76
CA ALA A 134 10.85 10.72 7.90
C ALA A 134 10.06 10.76 6.57
N VAL A 135 8.78 11.17 6.61
CA VAL A 135 7.97 11.35 5.39
C VAL A 135 8.51 12.49 4.52
N ILE A 136 8.83 13.63 5.13
CA ILE A 136 9.34 14.81 4.42
C ILE A 136 10.69 14.48 3.79
N ALA A 137 11.62 13.87 4.54
CA ALA A 137 12.93 13.46 4.05
C ALA A 137 12.83 12.50 2.85
N LEU A 138 11.86 11.56 2.88
CA LEU A 138 11.60 10.66 1.76
C LEU A 138 11.06 11.42 0.53
N GLY A 139 10.16 12.39 0.74
CA GLY A 139 9.65 13.26 -0.33
C GLY A 139 10.74 14.15 -0.94
N GLU A 140 11.61 14.73 -0.12
CA GLU A 140 12.76 15.51 -0.59
C GLU A 140 13.73 14.66 -1.40
N LYS A 141 14.01 13.43 -0.92
CA LYS A 141 14.81 12.45 -1.65
C LYS A 141 14.20 12.12 -3.01
N LEU A 142 12.90 11.83 -3.06
CA LEU A 142 12.15 11.56 -4.29
C LEU A 142 12.33 12.66 -5.34
N LEU A 143 12.19 13.93 -4.93
CA LEU A 143 12.33 15.08 -5.83
C LEU A 143 13.79 15.34 -6.23
N ARG A 144 14.71 15.34 -5.26
CA ARG A 144 16.14 15.59 -5.50
C ARG A 144 16.73 14.55 -6.46
N ASP A 145 16.41 13.29 -6.24
CA ASP A 145 16.92 12.17 -7.04
C ASP A 145 16.12 11.99 -8.36
N LYS A 146 15.15 12.88 -8.61
CA LYS A 146 14.26 12.89 -9.79
C LYS A 146 13.65 11.51 -10.04
N LYS A 147 13.11 10.89 -8.99
CA LYS A 147 12.46 9.57 -9.08
C LYS A 147 10.96 9.73 -9.30
N LEU A 148 10.31 8.66 -9.76
CA LEU A 148 8.85 8.60 -9.94
C LEU A 148 8.16 8.22 -8.64
N TYR A 149 8.73 7.24 -7.95
CA TYR A 149 8.10 6.53 -6.86
C TYR A 149 9.03 6.51 -5.66
N ALA A 150 8.48 6.66 -4.46
CA ALA A 150 9.20 6.40 -3.23
C ALA A 150 8.54 5.29 -2.42
N CYS A 151 9.36 4.33 -1.98
CA CYS A 151 8.93 3.31 -1.03
C CYS A 151 9.32 3.75 0.38
N GLY A 152 8.33 3.94 1.25
CA GLY A 152 8.54 4.13 2.67
C GLY A 152 8.64 2.78 3.36
N SER A 153 9.83 2.20 3.45
CA SER A 153 10.05 0.91 4.07
C SER A 153 9.71 0.93 5.56
N ARG A 154 9.09 -0.14 6.05
CA ARG A 154 8.73 -0.28 7.46
C ARG A 154 9.97 -0.34 8.35
N ASN A 155 9.92 0.31 9.51
CA ASN A 155 10.98 0.24 10.52
C ASN A 155 10.78 -0.89 11.55
N VAL A 156 9.70 -1.65 11.45
CA VAL A 156 9.37 -2.78 12.33
C VAL A 156 9.21 -4.06 11.50
N PRO A 157 9.27 -5.25 12.11
CA PRO A 157 8.99 -6.50 11.41
C PRO A 157 7.57 -6.50 10.84
N VAL A 158 7.41 -7.08 9.66
CA VAL A 158 6.11 -7.19 9.00
C VAL A 158 5.40 -8.48 9.41
N LYS A 159 4.07 -8.40 9.54
CA LYS A 159 3.17 -9.55 9.59
C LYS A 159 2.05 -9.33 8.59
N LEU A 160 1.94 -10.17 7.56
CA LEU A 160 0.99 -9.99 6.46
C LEU A 160 -0.19 -10.97 6.51
N GLY A 161 -0.21 -11.90 7.47
CA GLY A 161 -1.32 -12.81 7.77
C GLY A 161 -1.34 -13.21 9.24
N ILE A 162 -2.45 -13.78 9.71
CA ILE A 162 -2.61 -14.23 11.11
C ILE A 162 -1.64 -15.36 11.40
N TYR A 163 -1.57 -16.34 10.50
CA TYR A 163 -0.71 -17.51 10.60
C TYR A 163 0.61 -17.29 9.86
N GLN A 164 1.72 -17.75 10.45
CA GLN A 164 3.07 -17.46 9.97
C GLN A 164 3.29 -17.91 8.53
N ASN A 165 2.89 -19.13 8.18
CA ASN A 165 3.05 -19.66 6.82
C ASN A 165 2.33 -18.79 5.77
N ASN A 166 1.13 -18.31 6.08
CA ASN A 166 0.38 -17.43 5.18
C ASN A 166 1.05 -16.06 5.04
N SER A 167 1.50 -15.50 6.17
CA SER A 167 2.30 -14.27 6.17
C SER A 167 3.55 -14.41 5.30
N ASP A 168 4.30 -15.51 5.45
CA ASP A 168 5.52 -15.76 4.68
C ASP A 168 5.25 -15.95 3.20
N MET A 169 4.21 -16.70 2.80
CA MET A 169 3.82 -16.78 1.37
C MET A 169 3.56 -15.40 0.77
N ARG A 170 2.92 -14.49 1.53
CA ARG A 170 2.67 -13.13 1.05
C ARG A 170 3.96 -12.32 0.96
N ILE A 171 4.87 -12.43 1.92
CA ILE A 171 6.18 -11.76 1.86
C ILE A 171 6.99 -12.28 0.66
N ILE A 172 7.02 -13.61 0.46
CA ILE A 172 7.68 -14.24 -0.71
C ILE A 172 7.08 -13.69 -2.00
N HIS A 173 5.75 -13.60 -2.12
CA HIS A 173 5.05 -13.03 -3.28
C HIS A 173 5.51 -11.60 -3.59
N GLU A 174 5.66 -10.75 -2.57
CA GLU A 174 6.16 -9.38 -2.75
C GLU A 174 7.64 -9.35 -3.17
N LEU A 175 8.47 -10.21 -2.59
CA LEU A 175 9.90 -10.29 -2.90
C LEU A 175 10.16 -10.85 -4.31
N VAL A 176 9.39 -11.83 -4.77
CA VAL A 176 9.48 -12.31 -6.17
C VAL A 176 9.16 -11.18 -7.14
N GLN A 177 8.13 -10.39 -6.85
CA GLN A 177 7.80 -9.21 -7.64
C GLN A 177 8.89 -8.13 -7.60
N LEU A 178 9.55 -7.93 -6.45
CA LEU A 178 10.70 -7.04 -6.33
C LEU A 178 11.87 -7.52 -7.20
N LEU A 179 12.21 -8.81 -7.13
CA LEU A 179 13.28 -9.41 -7.91
C LEU A 179 13.04 -9.30 -9.43
N ALA A 180 11.79 -9.17 -9.88
CA ALA A 180 11.45 -8.89 -11.27
C ALA A 180 12.10 -7.60 -11.81
N THR A 181 12.42 -6.65 -10.93
CA THR A 181 13.02 -5.36 -11.32
C THR A 181 14.53 -5.46 -11.60
N ARG A 182 15.17 -6.56 -11.17
CA ARG A 182 16.60 -6.86 -11.41
C ARG A 182 17.58 -5.78 -10.90
N ASN A 183 17.18 -5.01 -9.89
CA ASN A 183 18.04 -3.98 -9.29
C ASN A 183 17.71 -3.77 -7.81
N ASP A 184 18.61 -3.07 -7.12
CA ASP A 184 18.52 -2.83 -5.68
C ASP A 184 17.83 -1.50 -5.33
N SER A 185 17.06 -0.88 -6.24
CA SER A 185 16.51 0.48 -6.02
C SER A 185 15.53 0.57 -4.84
N PHE A 186 14.95 -0.57 -4.43
CA PHE A 186 14.06 -0.66 -3.27
C PHE A 186 14.79 -0.85 -1.95
N ARG A 187 16.08 -1.19 -1.98
CA ARG A 187 16.89 -1.34 -0.79
C ARG A 187 17.27 0.03 -0.26
N ALA A 188 17.02 0.27 1.02
CA ALA A 188 17.45 1.47 1.73
C ALA A 188 18.57 1.11 2.73
N GLU A 189 19.47 2.05 2.96
CA GLU A 189 20.39 1.97 4.10
C GLU A 189 19.57 1.96 5.40
N LYS A 190 19.82 0.96 6.25
CA LYS A 190 19.03 0.73 7.48
C LYS A 190 19.53 1.64 8.60
N PRO A 191 18.74 2.63 9.05
CA PRO A 191 19.13 3.44 10.19
C PRO A 191 19.07 2.63 11.49
N GLU A 192 19.74 3.13 12.54
CA GLU A 192 19.83 2.44 13.84
C GLU A 192 18.46 2.21 14.48
N TRP A 193 17.54 3.16 14.32
CA TRP A 193 16.18 3.08 14.86
C TRP A 193 15.25 2.11 14.11
N ALA A 194 15.69 1.55 12.98
CA ALA A 194 14.90 0.63 12.18
C ALA A 194 15.29 -0.85 12.42
N ASN A 195 14.28 -1.67 12.67
CA ASN A 195 14.34 -3.11 12.84
C ASN A 195 13.32 -3.83 11.93
N PRO A 196 13.42 -3.72 10.60
CA PRO A 196 12.57 -4.44 9.65
C PRO A 196 12.78 -5.96 9.71
N SER A 197 11.86 -6.71 9.09
CA SER A 197 12.08 -8.13 8.78
C SER A 197 13.37 -8.32 8.00
N ARG A 198 14.15 -9.36 8.34
CA ARG A 198 15.49 -9.60 7.77
C ARG A 198 15.49 -9.67 6.24
N SER A 199 14.47 -10.28 5.66
CA SER A 199 14.30 -10.37 4.21
C SER A 199 14.14 -8.99 3.56
N TYR A 200 13.31 -8.11 4.11
CA TYR A 200 13.17 -6.73 3.61
C TYR A 200 14.41 -5.86 3.89
N ALA A 201 15.13 -6.09 4.99
CA ALA A 201 16.43 -5.43 5.20
C ALA A 201 17.45 -5.78 4.10
N HIS A 202 17.38 -7.02 3.59
CA HIS A 202 18.29 -7.54 2.57
C HIS A 202 17.89 -7.11 1.16
N PHE A 203 16.63 -7.32 0.76
CA PHE A 203 16.14 -7.09 -0.60
C PHE A 203 15.52 -5.70 -0.81
N GLY A 204 15.10 -5.02 0.27
CA GLY A 204 14.17 -3.89 0.20
C GLY A 204 12.71 -4.34 0.24
N GLU A 205 11.81 -3.37 0.21
CA GLU A 205 10.37 -3.58 0.28
C GLU A 205 9.70 -3.03 -0.97
N LEU A 206 8.86 -3.82 -1.65
CA LEU A 206 8.20 -3.38 -2.90
C LEU A 206 6.95 -2.55 -2.61
N THR A 207 6.13 -3.02 -1.68
CA THR A 207 4.83 -2.43 -1.35
C THR A 207 4.61 -2.38 0.16
N SER A 208 5.24 -1.42 0.84
CA SER A 208 5.06 -1.23 2.27
C SER A 208 3.64 -0.78 2.67
N GLY A 209 2.83 -0.30 1.75
CA GLY A 209 1.59 0.38 2.08
C GLY A 209 1.81 1.84 2.49
N PHE A 210 3.01 2.39 2.32
CA PHE A 210 3.32 3.82 2.34
C PHE A 210 4.12 4.20 1.10
N TYR A 211 3.55 5.04 0.24
CA TYR A 211 4.17 5.40 -1.03
C TYR A 211 4.05 6.88 -1.30
N LEU A 212 5.08 7.44 -1.94
CA LEU A 212 5.03 8.78 -2.52
C LEU A 212 5.26 8.70 -4.03
N PHE A 213 4.63 9.60 -4.76
CA PHE A 213 4.71 9.71 -6.22
C PHE A 213 5.07 11.15 -6.59
N ASN A 214 5.89 11.27 -7.62
CA ASN A 214 6.28 12.54 -8.20
C ASN A 214 5.58 12.71 -9.57
N PRO A 215 4.47 13.49 -9.64
CA PRO A 215 3.78 13.74 -10.90
C PRO A 215 4.64 14.42 -11.98
N ALA A 216 5.70 15.13 -11.57
CA ALA A 216 6.64 15.80 -12.49
C ALA A 216 7.55 14.84 -13.25
N HIS A 217 7.62 13.58 -12.83
CA HIS A 217 8.51 12.61 -13.46
C HIS A 217 8.00 12.22 -14.86
N PRO A 218 8.85 12.13 -15.91
CA PRO A 218 8.41 11.82 -17.28
C PRO A 218 7.65 10.48 -17.45
N LEU A 219 7.89 9.52 -16.56
CA LEU A 219 7.18 8.23 -16.56
C LEU A 219 5.77 8.31 -15.96
N TYR A 220 5.47 9.33 -15.14
CA TYR A 220 4.16 9.48 -14.51
C TYR A 220 3.00 9.52 -15.53
N PRO A 221 3.03 10.36 -16.61
CA PRO A 221 1.96 10.35 -17.61
C PRO A 221 1.85 9.02 -18.36
N ILE A 222 2.95 8.27 -18.52
CA ILE A 222 2.94 6.95 -19.17
C ILE A 222 2.20 5.93 -18.29
N GLN A 223 2.59 5.86 -17.02
CA GLN A 223 1.97 4.99 -16.02
C GLN A 223 0.49 5.34 -15.83
N ARG A 224 0.16 6.63 -15.72
CA ARG A 224 -1.21 7.14 -15.64
C ARG A 224 -2.04 6.72 -16.86
N LYS A 225 -1.50 6.83 -18.07
CA LYS A 225 -2.19 6.42 -19.31
C LYS A 225 -2.52 4.94 -19.31
N GLU A 226 -1.61 4.10 -18.85
CA GLU A 226 -1.85 2.66 -18.76
C GLU A 226 -2.95 2.34 -17.74
N VAL A 227 -2.89 2.97 -16.56
CA VAL A 227 -3.89 2.79 -15.49
C VAL A 227 -5.28 3.24 -15.91
N LEU A 228 -5.40 4.45 -16.45
CA LEU A 228 -6.70 5.07 -16.68
C LEU A 228 -7.35 4.66 -18.02
N LEU A 229 -6.56 4.35 -19.05
CA LEU A 229 -7.11 4.16 -20.41
C LEU A 229 -7.02 2.72 -20.93
N LYS A 230 -6.07 1.92 -20.46
CA LYS A 230 -5.81 0.60 -21.09
C LYS A 230 -6.35 -0.58 -20.29
N ARG A 231 -6.58 -0.41 -18.98
CA ARG A 231 -6.74 -1.54 -18.04
C ARG A 231 -7.56 -1.18 -16.80
N ARG A 232 -8.59 -0.34 -16.94
CA ARG A 232 -9.38 0.15 -15.79
C ARG A 232 -9.96 -1.00 -14.94
N GLU A 233 -10.42 -2.06 -15.59
CA GLU A 233 -10.93 -3.29 -14.98
C GLU A 233 -9.89 -4.08 -14.17
N VAL A 234 -8.59 -3.87 -14.41
CA VAL A 234 -7.49 -4.49 -13.66
C VAL A 234 -7.28 -3.80 -12.31
N PHE A 235 -7.58 -2.50 -12.26
CA PHE A 235 -7.21 -1.62 -11.17
C PHE A 235 -8.39 -1.18 -10.29
N GLU A 236 -9.62 -1.40 -10.75
CA GLU A 236 -10.83 -1.18 -9.95
C GLU A 236 -11.22 -2.36 -9.06
N LYS A 237 -10.66 -3.56 -9.32
CA LYS A 237 -10.93 -4.76 -8.52
C LYS A 237 -10.31 -4.68 -7.13
N PRO A 238 -10.83 -5.46 -6.15
CA PRO A 238 -10.33 -5.42 -4.78
C PRO A 238 -8.85 -5.82 -4.67
N GLY A 239 -8.14 -5.18 -3.73
CA GLY A 239 -6.76 -5.49 -3.34
C GLY A 239 -5.68 -4.55 -3.93
N PHE A 240 -4.46 -5.06 -4.12
CA PHE A 240 -3.23 -4.26 -4.24
C PHE A 240 -2.47 -4.40 -5.58
N SER A 241 -3.12 -4.91 -6.64
CA SER A 241 -2.46 -5.10 -7.95
C SER A 241 -1.88 -3.81 -8.52
N ILE A 242 -2.54 -2.67 -8.28
CA ILE A 242 -2.05 -1.37 -8.76
C ILE A 242 -0.82 -0.89 -7.98
N ASP A 243 -0.74 -1.16 -6.68
CA ASP A 243 0.42 -0.88 -5.85
C ASP A 243 1.64 -1.66 -6.42
N TYR A 244 1.46 -2.96 -6.71
CA TYR A 244 2.48 -3.81 -7.31
C TYR A 244 2.91 -3.34 -8.70
N PHE A 245 1.97 -3.14 -9.62
CA PHE A 245 2.26 -2.64 -10.96
C PHE A 245 3.04 -1.34 -10.89
N SER A 246 2.59 -0.40 -10.05
CA SER A 246 3.20 0.93 -10.00
C SER A 246 4.64 0.88 -9.49
N ALA A 247 4.90 0.05 -8.48
CA ALA A 247 6.22 -0.19 -7.94
C ALA A 247 7.13 -0.91 -8.95
N ILE A 248 6.70 -2.04 -9.52
CA ILE A 248 7.51 -2.79 -10.50
C ILE A 248 7.85 -1.92 -11.70
N HIS A 249 6.88 -1.17 -12.25
CA HIS A 249 7.12 -0.28 -13.38
C HIS A 249 8.17 0.78 -13.03
N ALA A 250 8.08 1.44 -11.87
CA ALA A 250 9.11 2.36 -11.42
C ALA A 250 10.49 1.67 -11.25
N GLY A 251 10.50 0.46 -10.69
CA GLY A 251 11.69 -0.35 -10.48
C GLY A 251 12.41 -0.70 -11.78
N LEU A 252 11.68 -1.16 -12.80
CA LEU A 252 12.23 -1.49 -14.13
C LEU A 252 12.92 -0.30 -14.81
N HIS A 253 12.54 0.92 -14.44
CA HIS A 253 13.13 2.16 -14.95
C HIS A 253 14.12 2.82 -13.99
N ASN A 254 14.54 2.14 -12.91
CA ASN A 254 15.39 2.70 -11.86
C ASN A 254 14.87 4.06 -11.35
N ALA A 255 13.54 4.19 -11.25
CA ALA A 255 12.82 5.42 -10.91
C ALA A 255 12.27 5.38 -9.48
N VAL A 256 12.98 4.69 -8.58
CA VAL A 256 12.59 4.47 -7.18
C VAL A 256 13.53 5.22 -6.23
N ALA A 257 12.95 5.88 -5.23
CA ALA A 257 13.64 6.36 -4.04
C ALA A 257 13.23 5.50 -2.84
N SER A 258 14.20 4.92 -2.13
CA SER A 258 13.94 4.09 -0.94
C SER A 258 14.31 4.84 0.34
N GLY A 259 13.56 4.64 1.42
CA GLY A 259 13.87 5.14 2.75
C GLY A 259 12.97 4.54 3.81
N TYR A 260 13.40 4.54 5.06
CA TYR A 260 12.60 4.02 6.16
C TYR A 260 11.64 5.08 6.69
N VAL A 261 10.42 4.66 7.01
CA VAL A 261 9.42 5.47 7.73
C VAL A 261 8.85 4.67 8.89
N TYR A 262 8.29 5.38 9.87
CA TYR A 262 7.77 4.76 11.09
C TYR A 262 6.46 4.02 10.80
N ALA A 263 6.41 2.74 11.14
CA ALA A 263 5.25 1.87 10.98
C ALA A 263 4.83 1.25 12.32
N GLN A 264 3.60 0.77 12.35
CA GLN A 264 3.07 -0.12 13.37
C GLN A 264 2.93 -1.53 12.79
N GLU A 265 3.13 -2.53 13.64
CA GLU A 265 2.87 -3.91 13.25
C GLU A 265 1.37 -4.09 12.94
N ASN A 266 1.08 -4.91 11.93
CA ASN A 266 -0.28 -5.24 11.57
C ASN A 266 -1.03 -5.96 12.69
N THR A 267 -2.19 -5.43 13.05
CA THR A 267 -3.13 -6.13 13.92
C THR A 267 -4.17 -6.87 13.10
N PHE A 268 -4.40 -8.15 13.41
CA PHE A 268 -5.43 -8.97 12.76
C PHE A 268 -6.52 -9.35 13.77
N PRO A 269 -7.59 -8.56 13.91
CA PRO A 269 -8.64 -8.81 14.89
C PRO A 269 -9.60 -9.94 14.48
N ALA A 270 -9.54 -10.42 13.24
CA ALA A 270 -10.46 -11.43 12.73
C ALA A 270 -10.15 -12.83 13.27
N THR A 271 -11.20 -13.56 13.67
CA THR A 271 -11.10 -14.98 14.01
C THR A 271 -11.39 -15.81 12.76
N VAL A 272 -10.34 -16.31 12.10
CA VAL A 272 -10.45 -17.18 10.92
C VAL A 272 -9.54 -18.40 11.11
N THR A 273 -9.96 -19.56 10.61
CA THR A 273 -9.13 -20.76 10.65
C THR A 273 -7.94 -20.65 9.70
N GLU A 274 -6.87 -21.39 9.99
CA GLU A 274 -5.68 -21.39 9.12
C GLU A 274 -6.01 -21.85 7.70
N GLU A 275 -6.90 -22.82 7.53
CA GLU A 275 -7.32 -23.33 6.23
C GLU A 275 -8.04 -22.26 5.38
N VAL A 276 -8.98 -21.52 6.00
CA VAL A 276 -9.71 -20.46 5.30
C VAL A 276 -8.77 -19.30 4.95
N GLU A 277 -7.87 -18.92 5.86
CA GLU A 277 -6.85 -17.92 5.55
C GLU A 277 -5.93 -18.42 4.42
N ASN A 278 -5.48 -19.67 4.47
CA ASN A 278 -4.59 -20.24 3.47
C ASN A 278 -5.21 -20.23 2.07
N LYS A 279 -6.48 -20.64 1.95
CA LYS A 279 -7.23 -20.58 0.68
C LYS A 279 -7.30 -19.14 0.15
N LYS A 280 -7.65 -18.18 1.01
CA LYS A 280 -7.69 -16.77 0.64
C LYS A 280 -6.31 -16.27 0.15
N PHE A 281 -5.23 -16.66 0.82
CA PHE A 281 -3.90 -16.24 0.41
C PHE A 281 -3.51 -16.78 -0.97
N LYS A 282 -3.74 -18.07 -1.20
CA LYS A 282 -3.43 -18.72 -2.47
C LYS A 282 -4.23 -18.12 -3.63
N ASP A 283 -5.55 -18.08 -3.50
CA ASP A 283 -6.44 -17.72 -4.59
C ASP A 283 -6.51 -16.20 -4.79
N PHE A 284 -6.66 -15.45 -3.70
CA PHE A 284 -6.88 -14.01 -3.77
C PHE A 284 -5.59 -13.21 -3.66
N ASN A 285 -4.77 -13.47 -2.64
CA ASN A 285 -3.59 -12.65 -2.41
C ASN A 285 -2.48 -12.93 -3.43
N ILE A 286 -2.30 -14.17 -3.88
CA ILE A 286 -1.20 -14.54 -4.77
C ILE A 286 -1.67 -14.65 -6.22
N LYS A 287 -2.57 -15.61 -6.53
CA LYS A 287 -2.98 -15.89 -7.92
C LYS A 287 -3.66 -14.70 -8.59
N ILE A 288 -4.73 -14.17 -7.98
CA ILE A 288 -5.49 -13.06 -8.57
C ILE A 288 -4.61 -11.82 -8.75
N HIS A 289 -3.82 -11.43 -7.74
CA HIS A 289 -2.94 -10.27 -7.89
C HIS A 289 -1.86 -10.49 -8.96
N THR A 290 -1.27 -11.67 -9.04
CA THR A 290 -0.29 -11.98 -10.08
C THR A 290 -0.92 -11.98 -11.48
N SER A 291 -2.10 -12.55 -11.66
CA SER A 291 -2.86 -12.49 -12.93
C SER A 291 -3.13 -11.05 -13.35
N LEU A 292 -3.59 -10.21 -12.41
CA LEU A 292 -3.91 -8.81 -12.68
C LEU A 292 -2.66 -8.00 -13.06
N VAL A 293 -1.56 -8.14 -12.34
CA VAL A 293 -0.29 -7.50 -12.71
C VAL A 293 0.24 -8.04 -14.04
N GLY A 294 0.06 -9.34 -14.29
CA GLY A 294 0.40 -10.00 -15.56
C GLY A 294 -0.40 -9.54 -16.79
N LYS A 295 -1.40 -8.66 -16.62
CA LYS A 295 -2.15 -8.02 -17.73
C LYS A 295 -1.59 -6.65 -18.12
N THR A 296 -0.53 -6.21 -17.44
CA THR A 296 0.11 -4.90 -17.64
C THR A 296 1.43 -5.03 -18.41
N SER A 297 2.06 -3.88 -18.68
CA SER A 297 3.37 -3.78 -19.35
C SER A 297 4.52 -4.46 -18.59
N VAL A 298 4.36 -4.75 -17.29
CA VAL A 298 5.41 -5.40 -16.49
C VAL A 298 5.40 -6.93 -16.58
N ARG A 299 4.43 -7.53 -17.29
CA ARG A 299 4.31 -8.98 -17.47
C ARG A 299 5.63 -9.66 -17.89
N PRO A 300 6.39 -9.18 -18.90
CA PRO A 300 7.60 -9.87 -19.34
C PRO A 300 8.67 -9.97 -18.24
N ALA A 301 8.78 -8.96 -17.38
CA ALA A 301 9.69 -8.98 -16.25
C ALA A 301 9.29 -10.02 -15.20
N LEU A 302 7.98 -10.12 -14.92
CA LEU A 302 7.44 -11.16 -14.03
C LEU A 302 7.66 -12.57 -14.60
N GLU A 303 7.40 -12.78 -15.88
CA GLU A 303 7.66 -14.06 -16.54
C GLU A 303 9.14 -14.43 -16.49
N SER A 304 10.04 -13.46 -16.69
CA SER A 304 11.48 -13.68 -16.59
C SER A 304 11.89 -14.17 -15.20
N ILE A 305 11.49 -13.46 -14.13
CA ILE A 305 11.92 -13.84 -12.77
C ILE A 305 11.31 -15.16 -12.31
N LEU A 306 10.06 -15.46 -12.70
CA LEU A 306 9.42 -16.72 -12.32
C LEU A 306 10.07 -17.95 -12.98
N ASN A 307 10.89 -17.76 -14.00
CA ASN A 307 11.67 -18.83 -14.63
C ASN A 307 13.15 -18.84 -14.19
N ASP A 308 13.57 -17.90 -13.35
CA ASP A 308 14.95 -17.76 -12.91
C ASP A 308 15.18 -18.42 -11.55
N ARG A 309 15.55 -19.71 -11.58
CA ARG A 309 15.82 -20.48 -10.36
C ARG A 309 16.98 -19.93 -9.54
N GLY A 310 17.94 -19.24 -10.17
CA GLY A 310 19.11 -18.70 -9.49
C GLY A 310 18.71 -17.55 -8.57
N GLU A 311 18.02 -16.55 -9.12
CA GLU A 311 17.56 -15.41 -8.33
C GLU A 311 16.51 -15.79 -7.29
N LEU A 312 15.55 -16.66 -7.65
CA LEU A 312 14.53 -17.14 -6.71
C LEU A 312 15.17 -17.92 -5.54
N GLY A 313 16.25 -18.67 -5.80
CA GLY A 313 16.98 -19.42 -4.77
C GLY A 313 17.55 -18.55 -3.65
N ARG A 314 17.73 -17.24 -3.86
CA ARG A 314 18.17 -16.29 -2.83
C ARG A 314 17.15 -16.15 -1.70
N LEU A 315 15.86 -16.41 -1.95
CA LEU A 315 14.81 -16.34 -0.93
C LEU A 315 14.95 -17.45 0.13
N ASN A 316 15.59 -18.57 -0.23
CA ASN A 316 15.82 -19.71 0.68
C ASN A 316 16.78 -19.37 1.85
N MET A 317 17.45 -18.21 1.80
CA MET A 317 18.21 -17.68 2.93
C MET A 317 17.33 -17.27 4.12
N PHE A 318 16.04 -17.01 3.86
CA PHE A 318 15.11 -16.44 4.83
C PHE A 318 13.84 -17.28 5.01
N PHE A 319 13.50 -18.12 4.04
CA PHE A 319 12.25 -18.88 4.01
C PHE A 319 12.50 -20.36 3.72
N ASP A 320 11.54 -21.20 4.09
CA ASP A 320 11.53 -22.61 3.74
C ASP A 320 11.48 -22.79 2.21
N PRO A 321 12.39 -23.59 1.60
CA PRO A 321 12.42 -23.78 0.15
C PRO A 321 11.12 -24.33 -0.45
N SER A 322 10.39 -25.19 0.28
CA SER A 322 9.11 -25.73 -0.19
C SER A 322 8.03 -24.65 -0.25
N LEU A 323 8.06 -23.69 0.68
CA LEU A 323 7.13 -22.55 0.70
C LEU A 323 7.44 -21.56 -0.42
N VAL A 324 8.73 -21.35 -0.71
CA VAL A 324 9.16 -20.54 -1.86
C VAL A 324 8.66 -21.15 -3.16
N GLU A 325 8.92 -22.43 -3.40
CA GLU A 325 8.47 -23.10 -4.64
C GLU A 325 6.94 -23.11 -4.75
N GLN A 326 6.22 -23.42 -3.65
CA GLN A 326 4.76 -23.35 -3.63
C GLN A 326 4.25 -21.96 -4.03
N THR A 327 4.83 -20.90 -3.47
CA THR A 327 4.41 -19.52 -3.78
C THR A 327 4.69 -19.17 -5.23
N VAL A 328 5.86 -19.56 -5.75
CA VAL A 328 6.25 -19.33 -7.15
C VAL A 328 5.33 -20.08 -8.11
N GLU A 329 4.94 -21.32 -7.82
CA GLU A 329 3.99 -22.07 -8.63
C GLU A 329 2.60 -21.40 -8.67
N LEU A 330 2.11 -20.92 -7.53
CA LEU A 330 0.85 -20.15 -7.47
C LEU A 330 0.94 -18.88 -8.34
N MET A 331 2.09 -18.21 -8.36
CA MET A 331 2.32 -17.06 -9.24
C MET A 331 2.34 -17.45 -10.73
N ARG A 332 3.01 -18.57 -11.08
CA ARG A 332 3.04 -19.12 -12.44
C ARG A 332 1.62 -19.49 -12.92
N GLU A 333 0.81 -20.10 -12.06
CA GLU A 333 -0.61 -20.37 -12.32
C GLU A 333 -1.42 -19.08 -12.53
N GLY A 334 -1.16 -18.06 -11.71
CA GLY A 334 -1.76 -16.73 -11.85
C GLY A 334 -1.50 -16.10 -13.23
N LEU A 335 -0.29 -16.20 -13.77
CA LEU A 335 0.04 -15.63 -15.09
C LEU A 335 -0.61 -16.33 -16.29
N LYS A 336 -1.07 -17.58 -16.11
CA LYS A 336 -1.78 -18.37 -17.12
C LYS A 336 -3.29 -18.04 -17.19
N SER A 337 -3.82 -17.36 -16.16
CA SER A 337 -5.23 -16.99 -16.00
C SER A 337 -5.50 -15.56 -16.43
#